data_AF-A0A3S1JB95-F1
#
_entry.id   AF-A0A3S1JB95-F1
#
_cell.length_a   1.000
_cell.length_b   1.000
_cell.length_c   1.000
_cell.angle_alpha   90.00
_cell.angle_beta   90.00
_cell.angle_gamma   90.00
#
_symmetry.space_group_name_H-M   'P 1'
#
loop_
_entity.id
_entity.type
_entity.pdbx_description
1 polymer ?
#
loop_
_entity_poly.entity_id
_entity_poly.type
_entity_poly.pdbx_seq_one_letter_code
_entity_poly.pdbx_strand_id
1 'polypeptide(L)'
;VQSWDEIAGPRLASRSRPEKIQWPRRMHEDDPFEPAVLVIACEGMAALHLQHETGEIINRVNAFLGFNAIGRIRIVQKPVTADKGRPKPSFRPLTAAEKVKLSGTVGMIEDDGLRASLERLGATILAQKKT
;
A
#
# COMPACT_ATOMS: atom_id res chain seq x y z
N VAL A 1 -0.66 4.56 -5.56
CA VAL A 1 0.42 5.46 -6.01
C VAL A 1 -0.14 6.32 -7.15
N GLN A 2 -1.09 7.22 -6.86
CA GLN A 2 -1.72 8.06 -7.90
C GLN A 2 -1.03 9.42 -8.08
N SER A 3 -0.19 9.83 -7.13
CA SER A 3 0.44 11.17 -7.14
C SER A 3 1.95 11.16 -7.40
N TRP A 4 2.55 10.01 -7.74
CA TRP A 4 4.00 9.96 -7.96
C TRP A 4 4.45 10.77 -9.17
N ASP A 5 3.63 10.79 -10.23
CA ASP A 5 3.89 11.58 -11.43
C ASP A 5 3.95 13.08 -11.14
N GLU A 6 3.13 13.57 -10.21
CA GLU A 6 3.12 14.96 -9.75
C GLU A 6 4.34 15.27 -8.87
N ILE A 7 4.69 14.36 -7.97
CA ILE A 7 5.79 14.55 -7.01
C ILE A 7 7.16 14.49 -7.71
N ALA A 8 7.43 13.41 -8.45
CA ALA A 8 8.72 13.19 -9.11
C ALA A 8 8.82 13.92 -10.45
N GLY A 9 7.70 14.30 -11.04
CA GLY A 9 7.64 14.85 -12.39
C GLY A 9 7.71 13.76 -13.48
N PRO A 10 7.22 14.06 -14.69
CA PRO A 10 6.99 13.06 -15.75
C PRO A 10 8.27 12.35 -16.21
N ARG A 11 9.42 13.03 -16.18
CA ARG A 11 10.71 12.47 -16.61
C ARG A 11 11.19 11.35 -15.69
N LEU A 12 11.08 11.54 -14.38
CA LEU A 12 11.51 10.55 -13.38
C LEU A 12 10.41 9.51 -13.14
N ALA A 13 9.15 9.92 -13.10
CA ALA A 13 8.05 9.01 -12.78
C ALA A 13 7.83 7.93 -13.84
N SER A 14 8.13 8.22 -15.11
CA SER A 14 8.10 7.20 -16.17
C SER A 14 9.15 6.08 -16.00
N ARG A 15 10.21 6.31 -15.22
CA ARG A 15 11.35 5.38 -15.05
C ARG A 15 11.64 5.05 -13.59
N SER A 16 10.78 5.49 -12.67
CA SER A 16 10.90 5.24 -11.24
C SER A 16 9.54 5.13 -10.57
N ARG A 17 9.46 4.40 -9.46
CA ARG A 17 8.25 4.30 -8.64
C ARG A 17 8.59 4.18 -7.16
N PRO A 18 7.77 4.74 -6.26
CA PRO A 18 7.96 4.57 -4.84
C PRO A 18 7.58 3.13 -4.47
N GLU A 19 8.45 2.45 -3.74
CA GLU A 19 8.23 1.08 -3.29
C GLU A 19 7.67 1.04 -1.88
N LYS A 20 8.35 1.70 -0.94
CA LYS A 20 7.97 1.71 0.48
C LYS A 20 8.63 2.86 1.23
N ILE A 21 8.02 3.24 2.35
CA ILE A 21 8.63 4.09 3.36
C ILE A 21 9.13 3.18 4.47
N GLN A 22 10.43 3.24 4.74
CA GLN A 22 11.08 2.49 5.81
C GLN A 22 11.31 3.42 7.01
N TRP A 23 10.43 3.30 8.00
CA TRP A 23 10.56 4.02 9.26
C TRP A 23 11.68 3.43 10.12
N PRO A 24 12.45 4.26 10.84
CA PRO A 24 13.37 3.78 11.85
C PRO A 24 12.60 3.04 12.95
N ARG A 25 13.26 2.05 13.55
CA ARG A 25 12.65 1.21 14.57
C ARG A 25 12.58 2.01 15.87
N ARG A 26 11.37 2.23 16.40
CA ARG A 26 11.17 2.78 17.75
C ARG A 26 11.23 1.66 18.78
N MET A 27 11.98 1.86 19.84
CA MET A 27 12.09 0.96 20.99
C MET A 27 11.12 1.36 22.11
N HIS A 28 10.85 2.66 22.27
CA HIS A 28 9.93 3.20 23.26
C HIS A 28 8.97 4.22 22.62
N GLU A 29 7.81 4.44 23.24
CA GLU A 29 6.83 5.45 22.78
C GLU A 29 7.39 6.87 22.84
N ASP A 30 8.28 7.14 23.79
CA ASP A 30 8.92 8.44 24.01
C ASP A 30 10.12 8.69 23.08
N ASP A 31 10.49 7.74 22.22
CA ASP A 31 11.59 7.92 21.29
C ASP A 31 11.31 9.12 20.35
N PRO A 32 12.31 9.99 20.11
CA PRO A 32 12.11 11.17 19.27
C PRO A 32 11.68 10.78 17.86
N PHE A 33 10.93 11.67 17.21
CA PHE A 33 10.57 11.48 15.82
C PHE A 33 11.82 11.53 14.94
N GLU A 34 12.08 10.43 14.22
CA GLU A 34 13.13 10.35 13.21
C GLU A 34 12.53 10.21 11.80
N PRO A 35 13.00 11.02 10.83
CA PRO A 35 12.56 10.89 9.44
C PRO A 35 12.87 9.53 8.82
N ALA A 36 11.96 9.03 8.00
CA ALA A 36 12.07 7.74 7.33
C ALA A 36 12.95 7.78 6.07
N VAL A 37 13.23 6.57 5.57
CA VAL A 37 13.86 6.35 4.27
C VAL A 37 12.80 6.00 3.23
N LEU A 38 12.65 6.82 2.19
CA LEU A 38 11.83 6.47 1.02
C LEU A 38 12.62 5.57 0.08
N VAL A 39 12.13 4.36 -0.17
CA VAL A 39 12.72 3.43 -1.12
C VAL A 39 12.07 3.63 -2.48
N ILE A 40 12.88 3.92 -3.50
CA ILE A 40 12.43 4.14 -4.87
C ILE A 40 13.03 3.05 -5.77
N ALA A 41 12.17 2.35 -6.50
CA ALA A 41 12.58 1.49 -7.59
C ALA A 41 12.83 2.34 -8.84
N CYS A 42 13.94 2.10 -9.54
CA CYS A 42 14.29 2.86 -10.74
C CYS A 42 14.98 1.95 -11.77
N GLU A 43 14.79 2.22 -13.05
CA GLU A 43 15.59 1.60 -14.11
C GLU A 43 17.05 2.08 -14.01
N GLY A 44 18.01 1.22 -14.33
CA GLY A 44 19.44 1.50 -14.14
C GLY A 44 19.91 2.82 -14.77
N MET A 45 19.42 3.14 -15.97
CA MET A 45 19.76 4.37 -16.71
C MET A 45 19.21 5.66 -16.07
N ALA A 46 18.18 5.55 -15.23
CA ALA A 46 17.56 6.69 -14.54
C ALA A 46 18.09 6.89 -13.12
N ALA A 47 18.87 5.95 -12.58
CA ALA A 47 19.38 6.00 -11.22
C ALA A 47 20.24 7.25 -10.94
N LEU A 48 21.11 7.63 -11.88
CA LEU A 48 21.98 8.81 -11.73
C LEU A 48 21.16 10.11 -11.64
N HIS A 49 20.20 10.29 -12.54
CA HIS A 49 19.29 11.45 -12.50
C HIS A 49 18.54 11.52 -11.16
N LEU A 50 18.04 10.37 -10.69
CA LEU A 50 17.31 10.28 -9.43
C LEU A 50 18.21 10.58 -8.21
N GLN A 51 19.51 10.26 -8.28
CA GLN A 51 20.48 10.64 -7.24
C GLN A 51 20.68 12.15 -7.18
N HIS A 52 20.83 12.82 -8.33
CA HIS A 52 21.00 14.27 -8.38
C HIS A 52 19.76 15.03 -7.90
N GLU A 53 18.57 14.50 -8.20
CA GLU A 53 17.29 15.14 -7.83
C GLU A 53 16.76 14.70 -6.45
N THR A 54 17.52 13.88 -5.70
CA THR A 54 17.07 13.32 -4.42
C THR A 54 16.63 14.39 -3.41
N GLY A 55 17.37 15.50 -3.29
CA GLY A 55 17.00 16.58 -2.36
C GLY A 55 15.67 17.24 -2.72
N GLU A 56 15.43 17.48 -4.01
CA GLU A 56 14.19 18.06 -4.50
C GLU A 56 13.01 17.10 -4.32
N ILE A 57 13.19 15.81 -4.62
CA ILE A 57 12.16 14.79 -4.41
C ILE A 57 11.80 14.71 -2.92
N ILE A 58 12.78 14.74 -2.01
CA ILE A 58 12.51 14.74 -0.56
C ILE A 58 11.65 15.94 -0.17
N ASN A 59 12.00 17.14 -0.65
CA ASN A 59 11.24 18.35 -0.36
C ASN A 59 9.80 18.26 -0.88
N ARG A 60 9.61 17.82 -2.12
CA ARG A 60 8.27 17.66 -2.72
C ARG A 60 7.44 16.59 -2.01
N VAL A 61 8.06 15.46 -1.63
CA VAL A 61 7.39 14.40 -0.86
C VAL A 61 6.96 14.91 0.51
N ASN A 62 7.83 15.61 1.23
CA ASN A 62 7.50 16.17 2.55
C ASN A 62 6.45 17.28 2.46
N ALA A 63 6.51 18.13 1.43
CA ALA A 63 5.47 19.12 1.15
C ALA A 63 4.12 18.46 0.87
N PHE A 64 4.10 17.37 0.09
CA PHE A 64 2.90 16.58 -0.16
C PHE A 64 2.37 15.91 1.12
N LEU A 65 3.25 15.45 2.01
CA LEU A 65 2.86 14.84 3.28
C LEU A 65 2.48 15.86 4.36
N GLY A 66 2.87 17.12 4.22
CA GLY A 66 2.61 18.20 5.16
C GLY A 66 3.55 18.24 6.38
N PHE A 67 4.59 17.39 6.42
CA PHE A 67 5.61 17.38 7.47
C PHE A 67 6.91 16.73 6.99
N ASN A 68 7.99 16.85 7.76
CA ASN A 68 9.31 16.26 7.46
C ASN A 68 9.34 14.73 7.69
N ALA A 69 8.56 14.00 6.91
CA ALA A 69 8.44 12.55 7.03
C ALA A 69 9.67 11.79 6.52
N ILE A 70 10.30 12.28 5.45
CA ILE A 70 11.39 11.61 4.74
C ILE A 70 12.68 12.40 4.93
N GLY A 71 13.74 11.74 5.39
CA GLY A 71 15.07 12.33 5.53
C GLY A 71 16.08 11.84 4.49
N ARG A 72 15.80 10.70 3.84
CA ARG A 72 16.71 10.08 2.86
C ARG A 72 15.95 9.27 1.83
N ILE A 73 16.50 9.19 0.63
CA ILE A 73 16.06 8.27 -0.42
C ILE A 73 17.05 7.11 -0.54
N ARG A 74 16.53 5.89 -0.65
CA ARG A 74 17.30 4.71 -1.07
C ARG A 74 16.82 4.25 -2.43
N ILE A 75 17.74 4.19 -3.38
CA ILE A 75 17.46 3.77 -4.76
C ILE A 75 17.71 2.27 -4.87
N VAL A 76 16.77 1.55 -5.45
CA VAL A 76 16.91 0.13 -5.76
C VAL A 76 16.67 -0.06 -7.26
N GLN A 77 17.62 -0.70 -7.93
CA GLN A 77 17.46 -1.01 -9.35
C GLN A 77 16.50 -2.17 -9.52
N LYS A 78 15.36 -1.90 -10.16
CA LYS A 78 14.32 -2.89 -10.49
C LYS A 78 13.67 -2.48 -11.81
N PRO A 79 13.15 -3.44 -12.60
CA PRO A 79 12.28 -3.10 -13.71
C PRO A 79 11.14 -2.20 -13.22
N VAL A 80 10.97 -1.05 -13.88
CA VAL A 80 9.85 -0.13 -13.65
C VAL A 80 8.78 -0.40 -14.71
N THR A 81 8.53 -1.68 -14.99
CA THR A 81 7.26 -2.05 -15.59
C THR A 81 6.19 -1.54 -14.65
N ALA A 82 5.31 -0.68 -15.18
CA ALA A 82 4.16 -0.16 -14.46
C ALA A 82 3.52 -1.35 -13.74
N ASP A 83 3.45 -1.27 -12.41
CA ASP A 83 2.73 -2.23 -11.60
C ASP A 83 1.31 -2.26 -12.19
N LYS A 84 1.00 -3.28 -12.99
CA LYS A 84 -0.37 -3.57 -13.41
C LYS A 84 -1.04 -3.88 -12.08
N GLY A 85 -1.64 -2.84 -11.49
CA GLY A 85 -1.92 -2.75 -10.06
C GLY A 85 -2.35 -4.10 -9.53
N ARG A 86 -1.64 -4.57 -8.49
CA ARG A 86 -1.78 -5.93 -7.93
C ARG A 86 -3.19 -6.46 -8.18
N PRO A 87 -3.36 -7.52 -9.00
CA PRO A 87 -4.68 -7.98 -9.38
C PRO A 87 -5.54 -8.11 -8.13
N LYS A 88 -6.69 -7.43 -8.14
CA LYS A 88 -7.63 -7.48 -7.01
C LYS A 88 -7.82 -8.96 -6.66
N PRO A 89 -7.66 -9.36 -5.39
CA PRO A 89 -7.82 -10.76 -5.02
C PRO A 89 -9.18 -11.24 -5.54
N SER A 90 -9.15 -12.26 -6.42
CA SER A 90 -10.38 -12.83 -6.95
C SER A 90 -11.05 -13.62 -5.82
N PHE A 91 -12.23 -13.18 -5.40
CA PHE A 91 -13.04 -13.92 -4.45
C PHE A 91 -13.70 -15.09 -5.17
N ARG A 92 -13.57 -16.31 -4.62
CA ARG A 92 -14.34 -17.45 -5.14
C ARG A 92 -15.79 -17.35 -4.65
N PRO A 93 -16.80 -17.79 -5.42
CA PRO A 93 -18.15 -17.92 -4.89
C PRO A 93 -18.15 -18.94 -3.73
N LEU A 94 -18.93 -18.66 -2.68
CA LEU A 94 -19.10 -19.59 -1.56
C LEU A 94 -19.77 -20.87 -2.06
N THR A 95 -19.28 -22.01 -1.56
CA THR A 95 -19.94 -23.30 -1.69
C THR A 95 -21.27 -23.31 -0.93
N ALA A 96 -22.18 -24.23 -1.31
CA ALA A 96 -23.46 -24.38 -0.61
C ALA A 96 -23.27 -24.68 0.89
N ALA A 97 -22.27 -25.48 1.25
CA ALA A 97 -21.93 -25.79 2.64
C ALA A 97 -21.48 -24.55 3.44
N GLU A 98 -20.68 -23.67 2.83
CA GLU A 98 -20.23 -22.43 3.46
C GLU A 98 -21.38 -21.45 3.68
N LYS A 99 -22.33 -21.37 2.73
CA LYS A 99 -23.54 -20.54 2.89
C LYS A 99 -24.41 -21.02 4.03
N VAL A 100 -24.66 -22.33 4.13
CA VAL A 100 -25.45 -22.93 5.22
C VAL A 100 -24.77 -22.73 6.58
N LYS A 101 -23.45 -22.88 6.64
CA LYS A 101 -22.70 -22.63 7.87
C LYS A 101 -22.77 -21.16 8.29
N LEU A 102 -22.65 -20.24 7.34
CA LEU A 102 -22.72 -18.80 7.59
C LEU A 102 -24.11 -18.39 8.10
N SER A 103 -25.18 -18.84 7.44
CA SER A 103 -26.56 -18.56 7.87
C SER A 103 -26.86 -19.16 9.25
N GLY A 104 -26.33 -20.36 9.54
CA GLY A 104 -26.44 -20.96 10.88
C GLY A 104 -25.67 -20.19 11.96
N THR A 105 -24.54 -19.57 11.61
CA THR A 105 -23.72 -18.81 12.57
C THR A 105 -24.36 -17.47 12.94
N VAL A 106 -25.00 -16.79 11.99
CA VAL A 106 -25.66 -15.50 12.19
C VAL A 106 -27.15 -15.60 12.50
N GLY A 107 -27.73 -16.80 12.45
CA GLY A 107 -29.17 -17.02 12.59
C GLY A 107 -29.75 -16.69 13.97
N MET A 108 -28.91 -16.68 15.02
CA MET A 108 -29.31 -16.30 16.40
C MET A 108 -29.42 -14.77 16.59
N ILE A 109 -29.11 -13.98 15.56
CA ILE A 109 -29.11 -12.51 15.64
C ILE A 109 -30.52 -12.02 15.32
N GLU A 110 -31.15 -11.42 16.34
CA GLU A 110 -32.51 -10.87 16.28
C GLU A 110 -32.59 -9.61 15.42
N ASP A 111 -31.55 -8.77 15.44
CA ASP A 111 -31.49 -7.57 14.62
C ASP A 111 -31.17 -7.92 13.16
N ASP A 112 -32.15 -7.71 12.27
CA ASP A 112 -32.06 -8.04 10.85
C ASP A 112 -30.94 -7.26 10.13
N GLY A 113 -30.69 -6.00 10.52
CA GLY A 113 -29.67 -5.14 9.93
C GLY A 113 -28.25 -5.60 10.26
N LEU A 114 -28.04 -6.00 11.52
CA LEU A 114 -26.81 -6.58 12.03
C LEU A 114 -26.57 -7.96 11.40
N ARG A 115 -27.61 -8.81 11.35
CA ARG A 115 -27.54 -10.13 10.70
C ARG A 115 -27.11 -10.02 9.25
N ALA A 116 -27.77 -9.17 8.46
CA ALA A 116 -27.42 -8.94 7.06
C ALA A 116 -26.01 -8.33 6.86
N SER A 117 -25.53 -7.53 7.82
CA SER A 117 -24.19 -6.97 7.78
C SER A 117 -23.11 -8.02 8.07
N LEU A 118 -23.37 -8.90 9.03
CA LEU A 118 -22.47 -10.00 9.38
C LEU A 118 -22.46 -11.10 8.32
N GLU A 119 -23.57 -11.37 7.65
CA GLU A 119 -23.62 -12.25 6.48
C GLU A 119 -22.72 -11.73 5.35
N ARG A 120 -22.80 -10.44 5.01
CA ARG A 120 -21.95 -9.84 3.96
C ARG A 120 -20.46 -9.90 4.31
N LEU A 121 -20.12 -9.63 5.58
CA LEU A 121 -18.75 -9.72 6.06
C LEU A 121 -18.23 -11.16 6.04
N GLY A 122 -19.00 -12.10 6.60
CA GLY A 122 -18.64 -13.51 6.65
C GLY A 122 -18.48 -14.13 5.26
N ALA A 123 -19.34 -13.76 4.31
CA ALA A 123 -19.19 -14.16 2.91
C ALA A 123 -17.87 -13.66 2.31
N THR A 124 -17.52 -12.40 2.56
CA THR A 124 -16.27 -11.81 2.04
C THR A 124 -15.03 -12.52 2.61
N ILE A 125 -15.02 -12.82 3.91
CA ILE A 125 -13.90 -13.50 4.58
C ILE A 125 -13.75 -14.95 4.09
N LEU A 126 -14.86 -15.70 3.96
CA LEU A 126 -14.84 -17.08 3.46
C LEU A 126 -14.39 -17.14 2.00
N ALA A 127 -14.80 -16.16 1.18
CA ALA A 127 -14.41 -16.07 -0.22
C ALA A 127 -12.92 -15.69 -0.41
N GLN A 128 -12.29 -15.07 0.59
CA GLN A 128 -10.88 -14.67 0.57
C GLN A 128 -9.92 -15.82 0.93
N LYS A 129 -10.39 -16.84 1.65
CA LYS A 129 -9.58 -17.95 2.14
C LYS A 129 -9.21 -18.89 0.98
N LYS A 130 -8.09 -18.58 0.30
CA LYS A 130 -7.42 -19.53 -0.61
C LYS A 130 -6.99 -20.74 0.22
N THR A 131 -7.65 -21.87 -0.01
CA THR A 131 -7.15 -23.20 0.38
C THR A 131 -6.47 -23.79 -0.84
#